data_AF-A0A8I2G2Q7-F1
#
_entry.id   AF-A0A8I2G2Q7-F1
#
_cell.length_a   1.000
_cell.length_b   1.000
_cell.length_c   1.000
_cell.angle_alpha   90.00
_cell.angle_beta   90.00
_cell.angle_gamma   90.00
#
_symmetry.space_group_name_H-M   'P 1'
#
loop_
_entity.id
_entity.type
_entity.pdbx_description
1 polymer ?
#
loop_
_entity_poly.entity_id
_entity_poly.type
_entity_poly.pdbx_seq_one_letter_code
_entity_poly.pdbx_strand_id
1 'polypeptide(L)'
;EASKIGDKKPSIRAELIDRRENFDFKDTENLSPEEKKEKPNSPALNPAIYSNVLLHSGEFIWDDVDIRIPGRGFDFVFQRTYRSQAIYSGPLGWGWDHNYNKRLVELYSGDIIYYDGTGRRER
;
A
#
# COMPACT_ATOMS: atom_id res chain seq x y z
N GLU A 1 -38.00 -14.77 -19.65
CA GLU A 1 -37.58 -13.35 -19.54
C GLU A 1 -36.26 -13.30 -18.78
N ALA A 2 -35.21 -12.71 -19.35
CA ALA A 2 -33.89 -12.65 -18.73
C ALA A 2 -33.75 -11.38 -17.89
N SER A 3 -33.68 -11.51 -16.57
CA SER A 3 -33.42 -10.38 -15.67
C SER A 3 -31.98 -9.90 -15.86
N LYS A 4 -31.81 -8.66 -16.34
CA LYS A 4 -30.50 -8.01 -16.42
C LYS A 4 -29.95 -7.81 -15.00
N ILE A 5 -28.97 -8.62 -14.63
CA ILE A 5 -28.07 -8.35 -13.51
C ILE A 5 -27.13 -7.24 -14.00
N GLY A 6 -27.50 -5.99 -13.71
CA GLY A 6 -26.62 -4.85 -13.99
C GLY A 6 -25.44 -4.86 -13.03
N ASP A 7 -24.23 -4.85 -13.56
CA ASP A 7 -22.99 -4.64 -12.81
C ASP A 7 -23.10 -3.34 -12.00
N LYS A 8 -23.37 -3.46 -10.70
CA LYS A 8 -23.16 -2.36 -9.76
C LYS A 8 -21.65 -2.18 -9.61
N LYS A 9 -21.05 -1.39 -10.50
CA LYS A 9 -19.73 -0.81 -10.24
C LYS A 9 -19.81 -0.11 -8.88
N PRO A 10 -18.86 -0.33 -7.94
CA PRO A 10 -18.84 0.44 -6.71
C PRO A 10 -18.70 1.92 -7.07
N SER A 11 -19.81 2.65 -7.02
CA SER A 11 -19.83 4.07 -7.30
C SER A 11 -19.29 4.77 -6.05
N ILE A 12 -18.03 5.21 -6.11
CA ILE A 12 -17.53 6.19 -5.13
C ILE A 12 -18.44 7.41 -5.25
N ARG A 13 -18.96 7.91 -4.12
CA ARG A 13 -19.90 9.05 -4.13
C ARG A 13 -19.24 10.24 -4.84
N ALA A 14 -19.98 10.99 -5.66
CA ALA A 14 -19.44 12.11 -6.42
C ALA A 14 -18.74 13.16 -5.54
N GLU A 15 -19.21 13.34 -4.32
CA GLU A 15 -18.65 14.21 -3.28
C GLU A 15 -17.24 13.78 -2.81
N LEU A 16 -16.84 12.52 -3.01
CA LEU A 16 -15.48 12.04 -2.75
C LEU A 16 -14.51 12.35 -3.91
N ILE A 17 -15.02 12.78 -5.08
CA ILE A 17 -14.23 13.01 -6.30
C ILE A 17 -14.15 14.51 -6.62
N ASP A 18 -15.20 15.29 -6.30
CA ASP A 18 -15.20 16.74 -6.51
C ASP A 18 -14.28 17.43 -5.51
N ARG A 19 -13.05 17.75 -5.94
CA ARG A 19 -11.99 18.36 -5.11
C ARG A 19 -11.77 19.84 -5.41
N ARG A 20 -12.75 20.56 -5.97
CA ARG A 20 -12.59 21.98 -6.31
C ARG A 20 -12.24 22.85 -5.10
N GLU A 21 -12.69 22.46 -3.91
CA GLU A 21 -12.35 23.08 -2.61
C GLU A 21 -10.86 22.93 -2.20
N ASN A 22 -10.13 22.01 -2.82
CA ASN A 22 -8.72 21.76 -2.52
C ASN A 22 -7.75 22.57 -3.39
N PHE A 23 -8.24 23.28 -4.41
CA PHE A 23 -7.43 24.16 -5.25
C PHE A 23 -7.75 25.62 -4.91
N ASP A 24 -6.98 26.21 -3.99
CA ASP A 24 -7.04 27.64 -3.70
C ASP A 24 -5.92 28.33 -4.50
N PHE A 25 -6.27 29.01 -5.60
CA PHE A 25 -5.32 29.75 -6.45
C PHE A 25 -5.03 31.15 -5.90
N LYS A 26 -4.78 31.27 -4.60
CA LYS A 26 -4.46 32.57 -3.97
C LYS A 26 -2.95 32.76 -3.90
N ASP A 27 -2.49 33.96 -4.23
CA ASP A 27 -1.09 34.35 -4.14
C ASP A 27 -0.60 34.26 -2.69
N THR A 28 0.41 33.41 -2.46
CA THR A 28 0.82 32.98 -1.10
C THR A 28 1.60 34.04 -0.30
N GLU A 29 1.89 35.18 -0.91
CA GLU A 29 2.77 36.22 -0.36
C GLU A 29 2.10 37.07 0.74
N ASN A 30 0.76 37.16 0.77
CA ASN A 30 0.02 38.04 1.70
C ASN A 30 -0.87 37.30 2.72
N LEU A 31 -0.70 35.97 2.89
CA LEU A 31 -1.51 35.16 3.82
C LEU A 31 -1.01 35.25 5.26
N SER A 32 -1.94 35.38 6.21
CA SER A 32 -1.69 35.30 7.65
C SER A 32 -1.03 33.95 8.02
N PRO A 33 -0.20 33.85 9.08
CA PRO A 33 0.44 32.59 9.49
C PRO A 33 -0.54 31.42 9.71
N GLU A 34 -1.78 31.70 10.10
CA GLU A 34 -2.82 30.69 10.29
C GLU A 34 -3.40 30.16 8.96
N GLU A 35 -3.43 31.00 7.92
CA GLU A 35 -3.91 30.63 6.58
C GLU A 35 -2.83 29.91 5.76
N LYS A 36 -1.56 30.00 6.16
CA LYS A 36 -0.45 29.19 5.63
C LYS A 36 -0.44 27.76 6.12
N LYS A 37 -1.31 27.39 7.08
CA LYS A 37 -1.42 26.02 7.56
C LYS A 37 -1.94 25.15 6.41
N GLU A 38 -1.12 24.20 5.96
CA GLU A 38 -1.50 23.31 4.86
C GLU A 38 -2.85 22.68 5.14
N LYS A 39 -3.79 22.83 4.18
CA LYS A 39 -5.09 22.18 4.27
C LYS A 39 -4.85 20.66 4.38
N PRO A 40 -5.68 19.92 5.14
CA PRO A 40 -5.51 18.48 5.39
C PRO A 40 -5.48 17.60 4.12
N ASN A 41 -5.76 18.18 2.95
CA ASN A 41 -5.89 17.52 1.67
C ASN A 41 -4.72 17.86 0.71
N SER A 42 -3.64 18.47 1.22
CA SER A 42 -2.36 18.61 0.51
C SER A 42 -1.95 17.25 -0.07
N PRO A 43 -1.44 17.14 -1.31
CA PRO A 43 -0.97 15.87 -1.86
C PRO A 43 0.02 15.13 -0.95
N ALA A 44 0.79 15.87 -0.13
CA ALA A 44 1.69 15.34 0.89
C ALA A 44 0.98 14.64 2.07
N LEU A 45 -0.30 14.94 2.30
CA LEU A 45 -1.14 14.41 3.38
C LEU A 45 -2.14 13.34 2.90
N ASN A 46 -2.18 13.04 1.60
CA ASN A 46 -3.03 11.97 1.09
C ASN A 46 -2.45 10.60 1.50
N PRO A 47 -3.21 9.74 2.19
CA PRO A 47 -2.71 8.44 2.56
C PRO A 47 -2.51 7.60 1.30
N ALA A 48 -1.31 7.01 1.14
CA ALA A 48 -1.01 6.11 0.03
C ALA A 48 -1.81 4.78 0.10
N ILE A 49 -2.40 4.49 1.26
CA ILE A 49 -3.16 3.29 1.59
C ILE A 49 -4.49 3.68 2.24
N TYR A 50 -5.60 3.06 1.84
CA TYR A 50 -6.90 3.17 2.51
C TYR A 50 -7.49 1.77 2.67
N SER A 51 -7.88 1.39 3.90
CA SER A 51 -8.44 0.07 4.19
C SER A 51 -7.58 -1.07 3.62
N ASN A 52 -6.26 -1.01 3.83
CA ASN A 52 -5.30 -2.01 3.36
C ASN A 52 -5.17 -2.11 1.81
N VAL A 53 -5.77 -1.18 1.07
CA VAL A 53 -5.63 -1.07 -0.38
C VAL A 53 -4.70 0.08 -0.72
N LEU A 54 -3.67 -0.19 -1.54
CA LEU A 54 -2.83 0.83 -2.13
C LEU A 54 -3.62 1.61 -3.19
N LEU A 55 -3.76 2.93 -3.02
CA LEU A 55 -4.60 3.73 -3.91
C LEU A 55 -4.02 3.84 -5.34
N HIS A 56 -2.70 3.75 -5.48
CA HIS A 56 -2.04 3.91 -6.78
C HIS A 56 -2.11 2.64 -7.65
N SER A 57 -2.18 1.46 -7.05
CA SER A 57 -2.17 0.16 -7.76
C SER A 57 -3.46 -0.64 -7.62
N GLY A 58 -4.32 -0.29 -6.65
CA GLY A 58 -5.47 -1.10 -6.26
C GLY A 58 -5.09 -2.42 -5.59
N GLU A 59 -3.82 -2.60 -5.21
CA GLU A 59 -3.34 -3.81 -4.56
C GLU A 59 -3.79 -3.85 -3.09
N PHE A 60 -4.30 -5.01 -2.66
CA PHE A 60 -4.61 -5.26 -1.26
C PHE A 60 -3.41 -5.87 -0.57
N ILE A 61 -2.99 -5.27 0.56
CA ILE A 61 -1.86 -5.68 1.38
C ILE A 61 -2.34 -5.99 2.79
N TRP A 62 -1.99 -7.16 3.29
CA TRP A 62 -2.29 -7.56 4.66
C TRP A 62 -1.04 -8.11 5.32
N ASP A 63 -0.76 -7.70 6.54
CA ASP A 63 0.34 -8.23 7.33
C ASP A 63 -0.17 -8.70 8.70
N ASP A 64 0.40 -9.80 9.18
CA ASP A 64 0.02 -10.37 10.48
C ASP A 64 1.22 -11.06 11.14
N VAL A 65 1.29 -10.99 12.46
CA VAL A 65 2.35 -11.60 13.27
C VAL A 65 1.80 -12.86 13.92
N ASP A 66 2.20 -14.01 13.41
CA ASP A 66 1.69 -15.28 13.92
C ASP A 66 2.35 -15.66 15.25
N ILE A 67 3.66 -15.42 15.38
CA ILE A 67 4.45 -15.84 16.56
C ILE A 67 5.40 -14.73 16.95
N ARG A 68 5.39 -14.40 18.25
CA ARG A 68 6.39 -13.54 18.89
C ARG A 68 6.92 -14.21 20.16
N ILE A 69 8.22 -14.48 20.20
CA ILE A 69 8.90 -15.04 21.36
C ILE A 69 9.91 -13.99 21.86
N PRO A 70 9.70 -13.42 23.07
CA PRO A 70 10.60 -12.42 23.61
C PRO A 70 11.95 -13.06 23.96
N GLY A 71 13.03 -12.46 23.45
CA GLY A 71 14.39 -12.93 23.68
C GLY A 71 15.10 -12.15 24.78
N ARG A 72 16.25 -12.64 25.25
CA ARG A 72 17.16 -11.87 26.13
C ARG A 72 17.93 -10.76 25.40
N GLY A 73 17.58 -10.49 24.14
CA GLY A 73 18.23 -9.50 23.27
C GLY A 73 17.32 -9.16 22.10
N PHE A 74 17.23 -10.06 21.11
CA PHE A 74 16.31 -9.90 19.98
C PHE A 74 15.10 -10.82 20.13
N ASP A 75 13.92 -10.28 19.85
CA ASP A 75 12.70 -11.06 19.77
C ASP A 75 12.69 -11.86 18.47
N PHE A 76 12.27 -13.13 18.58
CA PHE A 76 11.89 -13.89 17.40
C PHE A 76 10.46 -13.49 17.02
N VAL A 77 10.29 -12.98 15.80
CA VAL A 77 8.99 -12.53 15.28
C VAL A 77 8.78 -13.17 13.92
N PHE A 78 7.85 -14.11 13.83
CA PHE A 78 7.40 -14.63 12.54
C PHE A 78 6.22 -13.81 12.06
N GLN A 79 6.42 -13.09 10.94
CA GLN A 79 5.41 -12.22 10.33
C GLN A 79 5.18 -12.66 8.89
N ARG A 80 3.90 -12.75 8.51
CA ARG A 80 3.48 -13.03 7.14
C ARG A 80 2.97 -11.76 6.49
N THR A 81 3.16 -11.68 5.19
CA THR A 81 2.62 -10.59 4.36
C THR A 81 1.91 -11.18 3.17
N TYR A 82 0.66 -10.79 2.98
CA TYR A 82 -0.15 -11.08 1.82
C TYR A 82 -0.20 -9.86 0.89
N ARG A 83 -0.06 -10.12 -0.39
CA ARG A 83 -0.17 -9.13 -1.46
C ARG A 83 -0.99 -9.70 -2.60
N SER A 84 -2.13 -9.08 -2.89
CA SER A 84 -3.08 -9.63 -3.87
C SER A 84 -2.55 -9.67 -5.30
N GLN A 85 -1.61 -8.78 -5.64
CA GLN A 85 -0.97 -8.74 -6.96
C GLN A 85 0.38 -9.46 -7.01
N ALA A 86 0.83 -10.07 -5.90
CA ALA A 86 2.06 -10.86 -5.91
C ALA A 86 1.85 -12.18 -6.66
N ILE A 87 2.75 -12.45 -7.61
CA ILE A 87 2.78 -13.70 -8.40
C ILE A 87 3.68 -14.77 -7.77
N TYR A 88 4.12 -14.55 -6.54
CA TYR A 88 4.99 -15.47 -5.82
C TYR A 88 4.16 -16.58 -5.18
N SER A 89 4.55 -17.83 -5.44
CA SER A 89 4.02 -19.02 -4.78
C SER A 89 5.09 -19.57 -3.85
N GLY A 90 5.08 -19.09 -2.61
CA GLY A 90 6.06 -19.45 -1.59
C GLY A 90 5.65 -20.63 -0.71
N PRO A 91 6.42 -20.90 0.36
CA PRO A 91 6.12 -21.95 1.34
C PRO A 91 4.76 -21.81 2.02
N LEU A 92 4.22 -20.58 2.06
CA LEU A 92 2.94 -20.24 2.67
C LEU A 92 1.78 -20.18 1.67
N GLY A 93 2.05 -20.42 0.39
CA GLY A 93 1.07 -20.39 -0.69
C GLY A 93 1.16 -19.14 -1.58
N TRP A 94 0.15 -18.98 -2.43
CA TRP A 94 0.10 -17.92 -3.45
C TRP A 94 -0.15 -16.55 -2.83
N GLY A 95 0.67 -15.57 -3.21
CA GLY A 95 0.56 -14.18 -2.75
C GLY A 95 1.00 -13.95 -1.30
N TRP A 96 1.44 -15.01 -0.60
CA TRP A 96 1.97 -14.95 0.75
C TRP A 96 3.49 -15.01 0.76
N ASP A 97 4.11 -14.19 1.59
CA ASP A 97 5.53 -14.20 1.91
C ASP A 97 5.74 -14.10 3.43
N HIS A 98 6.96 -14.29 3.92
CA HIS A 98 7.30 -14.10 5.33
C HIS A 98 8.65 -13.40 5.52
N ASN A 99 8.79 -12.67 6.62
CA ASN A 99 9.94 -11.79 6.92
C ASN A 99 11.31 -12.48 6.89
N TYR A 100 11.35 -13.80 7.09
CA TYR A 100 12.57 -14.61 7.00
C TYR A 100 12.88 -15.17 5.60
N ASN A 101 12.00 -15.01 4.62
CA ASN A 101 12.18 -15.49 3.24
C ASN A 101 13.01 -14.53 2.37
N LYS A 102 14.10 -14.01 2.93
CA LYS A 102 15.00 -13.09 2.24
C LYS A 102 15.81 -13.86 1.20
N ARG A 103 15.80 -13.41 -0.04
CA ARG A 103 16.48 -14.09 -1.16
C ARG A 103 17.03 -13.10 -2.17
N LEU A 104 18.10 -13.53 -2.83
CA LEU A 104 18.69 -12.83 -3.96
C LEU A 104 18.41 -13.65 -5.22
N VAL A 105 17.98 -12.98 -6.28
CA VAL A 105 17.73 -13.60 -7.59
C VAL A 105 18.56 -12.85 -8.62
N GLU A 106 19.52 -13.55 -9.21
CA GLU A 106 20.33 -13.03 -10.31
C GLU A 106 19.55 -13.13 -11.62
N LEU A 107 19.58 -12.05 -12.41
CA LEU A 107 18.97 -11.98 -13.73
C LEU A 107 20.00 -12.30 -14.80
N TYR A 108 19.52 -12.72 -15.97
CA TYR A 108 20.37 -12.92 -17.15
C TYR A 108 21.14 -11.65 -17.59
N SER A 109 20.69 -10.45 -17.18
CA SER A 109 21.39 -9.19 -17.40
C SER A 109 22.61 -8.98 -16.49
N GLY A 110 22.80 -9.80 -15.47
CA GLY A 110 23.79 -9.60 -14.40
C GLY A 110 23.29 -8.73 -13.24
N ASP A 111 22.05 -8.24 -13.30
CA ASP A 111 21.42 -7.52 -12.19
C ASP A 111 20.97 -8.50 -11.09
N ILE A 112 20.95 -8.04 -9.84
CA ILE A 112 20.48 -8.84 -8.71
C ILE A 112 19.21 -8.20 -8.16
N ILE A 113 18.12 -8.97 -8.08
CA ILE A 113 16.93 -8.57 -7.34
C ILE A 113 17.04 -9.09 -5.91
N TYR A 114 16.88 -8.18 -4.96
CA TYR A 114 16.72 -8.50 -3.55
C TYR A 114 15.24 -8.58 -3.16
N TYR A 115 14.86 -9.67 -2.50
CA TYR A 115 13.57 -9.82 -1.84
C TYR A 115 13.76 -9.75 -0.34
N ASP A 116 13.03 -8.84 0.30
CA ASP A 116 13.18 -8.50 1.72
C ASP A 116 12.37 -9.38 2.69
N GLY A 117 11.49 -10.25 2.14
CA GLY A 117 10.57 -11.10 2.89
C GLY A 117 9.17 -10.49 3.10
N THR A 118 8.87 -9.33 2.52
CA THR A 118 7.55 -8.67 2.61
C THR A 118 6.74 -8.75 1.32
N GLY A 119 7.16 -9.61 0.39
CA GLY A 119 6.64 -9.63 -0.99
C GLY A 119 7.06 -8.41 -1.82
N ARG A 120 7.92 -7.52 -1.28
CA ARG A 120 8.54 -6.42 -2.03
C ARG A 120 9.85 -6.91 -2.65
N ARG A 121 10.16 -6.34 -3.82
CA ARG A 121 11.42 -6.56 -4.53
C ARG A 121 12.15 -5.22 -4.70
N GLU A 122 13.46 -5.27 -4.55
CA GLU A 122 14.38 -4.17 -4.78
C GLU A 122 15.36 -4.59 -5.88
N ARG A 123 15.73 -3.64 -6.74
CA ARG A 123 16.69 -3.82 -7.85
C ARG A 123 17.85 -2.86 -7.64
#